data_AF-A0A268RW92-F1
#
_entry.id   AF-A0A268RW92-F1
#
_cell.length_a   1.000
_cell.length_b   1.000
_cell.length_c   1.000
_cell.angle_alpha   90.00
_cell.angle_beta   90.00
_cell.angle_gamma   90.00
#
_symmetry.space_group_name_H-M   'P 1'
#
loop_
_entity.id
_entity.type
_entity.pdbx_description
1 polymer ?
#
loop_
_entity_poly.entity_id
_entity_poly.type
_entity_poly.pdbx_seq_one_letter_code
_entity_poly.pdbx_strand_id
1 'polypeptide(L)'
;MKNRDIYEEKNMVFSTELGNHVHPRNLLRSFYRLVERAGVPKIRFHDLRHTHIVFLLEMRENNKRIAERLVWSSVKMLDRYTHITAHMQQETADAFGDKFYSAPNGTKNALNN
;
A
#
# COMPACT_ATOMS: atom_id res chain seq x y z
N MET A 1 -5.94 -11.87 36.49
CA MET A 1 -5.49 -12.11 35.10
C MET A 1 -5.10 -13.57 35.00
N LYS A 2 -5.70 -14.35 34.09
CA LYS A 2 -5.25 -15.75 33.86
C LYS A 2 -3.78 -15.68 33.44
N ASN A 3 -2.92 -16.54 34.00
CA ASN A 3 -1.48 -16.67 33.70
C ASN A 3 -0.52 -15.67 34.38
N ARG A 4 -0.93 -14.92 35.41
CA ARG A 4 -0.02 -13.97 36.10
C ARG A 4 1.25 -14.64 36.64
N ASP A 5 1.14 -15.88 37.11
CA ASP A 5 2.25 -16.59 37.77
C ASP A 5 3.27 -17.18 36.78
N ILE A 6 2.94 -17.22 35.48
CA ILE A 6 3.77 -17.79 34.41
C ILE A 6 4.06 -16.80 33.28
N TYR A 7 3.66 -15.53 33.46
CA TYR A 7 3.88 -14.46 32.50
C TYR A 7 5.25 -13.82 32.72
N GLU A 8 6.04 -13.71 31.66
CA GLU A 8 7.34 -13.04 31.69
C GLU A 8 7.28 -11.70 30.93
N GLU A 9 7.45 -10.59 31.65
CA GLU A 9 7.49 -9.25 31.06
C GLU A 9 8.80 -9.05 30.28
N LYS A 10 8.72 -9.00 28.95
CA LYS A 10 9.88 -8.83 28.05
C LYS A 10 9.86 -7.52 27.26
N ASN A 11 9.02 -6.56 27.65
CA ASN A 11 8.84 -5.27 26.94
C ASN A 11 8.56 -5.42 25.43
N MET A 12 7.90 -6.51 25.03
CA MET A 12 7.53 -6.76 23.64
C MET A 12 6.20 -6.06 23.32
N VAL A 13 6.12 -5.36 22.19
CA VAL A 13 4.86 -4.77 21.71
C VAL A 13 3.87 -5.86 21.29
N PHE A 14 4.36 -6.95 20.71
CA PHE A 14 3.55 -8.10 20.30
C PHE A 14 4.06 -9.36 20.99
N SER A 15 3.31 -9.82 21.99
CA SER A 15 3.59 -11.04 22.74
C SER A 15 2.37 -11.95 22.80
N THR A 16 2.60 -13.21 23.15
CA THR A 16 1.53 -14.11 23.57
C THR A 16 1.04 -13.73 24.97
N GLU A 17 -0.06 -14.34 25.42
CA GLU A 17 -0.59 -14.16 26.79
C GLU A 17 0.40 -14.56 27.91
N LEU A 18 1.51 -15.20 27.56
CA LEU A 18 2.58 -15.60 28.48
C LEU A 18 3.83 -14.70 28.38
N GLY A 19 3.80 -13.65 27.55
CA GLY A 19 4.94 -12.75 27.35
C GLY A 19 6.00 -13.27 26.36
N ASN A 20 5.70 -14.36 25.63
CA ASN A 20 6.61 -14.95 24.65
C ASN A 20 6.40 -14.38 23.24
N HIS A 21 7.36 -14.61 22.34
CA HIS A 21 7.24 -14.25 20.94
C HIS A 21 6.03 -14.91 20.27
N VAL A 22 5.33 -14.16 19.43
CA VAL A 22 4.28 -14.72 18.57
C VAL A 22 4.93 -15.53 17.45
N HIS A 23 4.69 -16.85 17.43
CA HIS A 23 5.18 -17.71 16.37
C HIS A 23 4.57 -17.32 15.00
N PRO A 24 5.35 -17.20 13.91
CA PRO A 24 4.85 -16.77 12.60
C PRO A 24 3.67 -17.61 12.08
N ARG A 25 3.68 -18.93 12.31
CA ARG A 25 2.57 -19.82 11.95
C ARG A 25 1.25 -19.46 12.65
N ASN A 26 1.30 -18.99 13.89
CA ASN A 26 0.10 -18.57 14.63
C ASN A 26 -0.45 -17.27 14.08
N LEU A 27 0.43 -16.31 13.76
CA LEU A 27 0.06 -15.07 13.06
C LEU A 27 -0.63 -15.40 11.74
N LEU A 28 -0.02 -16.25 10.91
CA LEU A 28 -0.58 -16.65 9.61
C LEU A 28 -1.93 -17.35 9.75
N ARG A 29 -2.09 -18.24 10.75
CA ARG A 29 -3.36 -18.92 11.02
C ARG A 29 -4.47 -17.91 11.35
N SER A 30 -4.17 -16.90 12.16
CA SER A 30 -5.12 -15.83 12.48
C SER A 30 -5.42 -14.94 11.27
N PHE A 31 -4.38 -14.60 10.49
CA PHE A 31 -4.53 -13.82 9.26
C PHE A 31 -5.45 -14.50 8.25
N TYR A 32 -5.26 -15.79 7.96
CA TYR A 32 -6.11 -16.48 6.97
C TYR A 32 -7.57 -16.60 7.41
N ARG A 33 -7.84 -16.71 8.73
CA ARG A 33 -9.23 -16.61 9.24
C ARG A 33 -9.84 -15.22 9.00
N LEU A 34 -9.03 -14.16 9.07
CA LEU A 34 -9.51 -12.80 8.77
C LEU A 34 -9.77 -12.62 7.27
N VAL A 35 -8.89 -13.15 6.40
CA VAL A 35 -9.06 -13.14 4.94
C VAL A 35 -10.36 -13.84 4.55
N GLU A 36 -10.63 -15.01 5.11
CA GLU A 36 -11.88 -15.76 4.89
C GLU A 36 -13.11 -14.97 5.37
N ARG A 37 -13.06 -14.42 6.60
CA ARG A 37 -14.15 -13.61 7.14
C ARG A 37 -14.41 -12.32 6.36
N ALA A 38 -13.38 -11.75 5.74
CA ALA A 38 -13.50 -10.55 4.90
C ALA A 38 -14.07 -10.86 3.51
N GLY A 39 -14.18 -12.14 3.12
CA GLY A 39 -14.72 -12.54 1.82
C GLY A 39 -13.85 -12.17 0.61
N VAL A 40 -12.56 -11.88 0.84
CA VAL A 40 -11.62 -11.53 -0.21
C VAL A 40 -10.90 -12.78 -0.75
N PRO A 41 -10.33 -12.73 -1.97
CA PRO A 41 -9.48 -13.79 -2.47
C PRO A 41 -8.34 -14.12 -1.50
N LYS A 42 -7.92 -15.38 -1.49
CA LYS A 42 -6.81 -15.81 -0.65
C LYS A 42 -5.52 -15.10 -1.05
N ILE A 43 -5.04 -14.23 -0.18
CA ILE A 43 -3.78 -13.50 -0.31
C ILE A 43 -2.76 -13.93 0.75
N ARG A 44 -1.48 -13.68 0.52
CA ARG A 44 -0.40 -13.90 1.50
C ARG A 44 -0.30 -12.71 2.44
N PHE A 45 0.29 -12.92 3.61
CA PHE A 45 0.49 -11.82 4.58
C PHE A 45 1.34 -10.67 4.01
N HIS A 46 2.36 -10.98 3.20
CA HIS A 46 3.20 -9.96 2.56
C HIS A 46 2.45 -9.14 1.51
N ASP A 47 1.31 -9.61 1.01
CA ASP A 47 0.53 -8.87 0.02
C ASP A 47 -0.10 -7.61 0.65
N LEU A 48 -0.30 -7.58 1.97
CA LEU A 48 -0.65 -6.35 2.69
C LEU A 48 0.39 -5.24 2.49
N ARG A 49 1.68 -5.60 2.47
CA ARG A 49 2.75 -4.64 2.18
C ARG A 49 2.69 -4.17 0.75
N HIS A 50 2.40 -5.06 -0.20
CA HIS A 50 2.18 -4.68 -1.60
C HIS A 50 1.02 -3.68 -1.71
N THR A 51 -0.13 -3.96 -1.08
CA THR A 51 -1.29 -3.04 -1.04
C THR A 51 -0.92 -1.68 -0.45
N HIS A 52 -0.19 -1.63 0.67
CA HIS A 52 0.28 -0.38 1.26
C HIS A 52 1.11 0.46 0.29
N ILE A 53 1.94 -0.18 -0.54
CA ILE A 53 2.77 0.49 -1.55
C ILE A 53 1.91 1.05 -2.67
N VAL A 54 0.94 0.28 -3.15
CA VAL A 54 -0.01 0.73 -4.18
C VAL A 54 -0.77 1.96 -3.71
N PHE A 55 -1.29 1.97 -2.48
CA PHE A 55 -1.98 3.14 -1.94
C PHE A 55 -1.10 4.39 -1.88
N LEU A 56 0.17 4.25 -1.46
CA LEU A 56 1.08 5.40 -1.46
C LEU A 56 1.34 5.94 -2.86
N LEU A 57 1.45 5.07 -3.86
CA LEU A 57 1.61 5.47 -5.25
C LEU A 57 0.35 6.19 -5.75
N GLU A 58 -0.84 5.63 -5.54
CA GLU A 58 -2.12 6.25 -5.93
C GLU A 58 -2.33 7.62 -5.27
N MET A 59 -1.88 7.78 -4.03
CA MET A 59 -1.88 9.06 -3.31
C MET A 59 -0.84 10.08 -3.84
N ARG A 60 -0.11 9.76 -4.90
CA ARG A 60 0.93 10.62 -5.51
C ARG A 60 2.07 10.96 -4.54
N GLU A 61 2.34 10.07 -3.58
CA GLU A 61 3.43 10.26 -2.63
C GLU A 61 4.80 10.22 -3.33
N ASN A 62 5.80 10.91 -2.78
CA ASN A 62 7.12 10.96 -3.40
C ASN A 62 7.81 9.59 -3.34
N ASN A 63 8.28 9.09 -4.48
CA ASN A 63 8.94 7.78 -4.59
C ASN A 63 10.11 7.57 -3.61
N LYS A 64 10.89 8.62 -3.30
CA LYS A 64 11.97 8.54 -2.31
C LYS A 64 11.42 8.39 -0.89
N ARG A 65 10.36 9.12 -0.54
CA ARG A 65 9.67 8.98 0.76
C ARG A 65 9.03 7.60 0.91
N ILE A 66 8.48 7.04 -0.16
CA ILE A 66 7.98 5.66 -0.18
C ILE A 66 9.13 4.68 0.11
N ALA A 67 10.26 4.81 -0.59
CA ALA A 67 11.41 3.93 -0.38
C ALA A 67 11.97 4.03 1.05
N GLU A 68 12.10 5.23 1.60
CA GLU A 68 12.53 5.48 2.99
C GLU A 68 11.58 4.83 4.00
N ARG A 69 10.27 5.03 3.84
CA ARG A 69 9.24 4.44 4.71
C ARG A 69 9.28 2.90 4.70
N LEU A 70 9.60 2.33 3.56
CA LEU A 70 9.70 0.90 3.34
C LEU A 70 11.08 0.34 3.71
N VAL A 71 12.03 1.21 4.06
CA VAL A 71 13.43 0.85 4.36
C VAL A 71 14.07 0.10 3.20
N TRP A 72 13.82 0.58 1.98
CA TRP A 72 14.43 0.05 0.78
C TRP A 72 15.74 0.74 0.47
N SER A 73 16.75 -0.05 0.11
CA SER A 73 18.07 0.45 -0.30
C SER A 73 18.06 1.15 -1.66
N SER A 74 17.00 0.96 -2.47
CA SER A 74 16.88 1.57 -3.78
C SER A 74 15.42 1.86 -4.14
N VAL A 75 15.18 3.03 -4.73
CA VAL A 75 13.89 3.43 -5.29
C VAL A 75 13.46 2.52 -6.45
N LYS A 76 14.42 1.85 -7.13
CA LYS A 76 14.14 0.87 -8.20
C LYS A 76 13.24 -0.28 -7.78
N MET A 77 13.11 -0.55 -6.48
CA MET A 77 12.15 -1.53 -5.97
C MET A 77 10.70 -1.19 -6.34
N LEU A 78 10.39 0.08 -6.64
CA LEU A 78 9.09 0.51 -7.16
C LEU A 78 8.81 0.05 -8.59
N ASP A 79 9.82 -0.39 -9.35
CA ASP A 79 9.65 -0.85 -10.74
C ASP A 79 8.74 -2.10 -10.82
N ARG A 80 8.52 -2.79 -9.70
CA ARG A 80 7.53 -3.87 -9.59
C ARG A 80 6.07 -3.40 -9.79
N TYR A 81 5.81 -2.10 -9.65
CA TYR A 81 4.47 -1.50 -9.69
C TYR A 81 4.26 -0.61 -10.93
N THR A 82 5.07 -0.80 -11.98
CA THR A 82 5.03 0.00 -13.21
C THR A 82 3.65 0.11 -13.86
N HIS A 83 2.85 -0.96 -13.79
CA HIS A 83 1.48 -0.99 -14.30
C HIS A 83 0.58 0.08 -13.66
N ILE A 84 0.73 0.35 -12.36
CA ILE A 84 -0.01 1.42 -11.67
C ILE A 84 0.50 2.79 -12.13
N THR A 85 1.82 2.94 -12.26
CA THR A 85 2.41 4.21 -12.69
C THR A 85 2.04 4.60 -14.12
N ALA A 86 1.70 3.64 -14.98
CA ALA A 86 1.24 3.93 -16.35
C ALA A 86 -0.12 4.63 -16.35
N HIS A 87 -1.09 4.13 -15.58
CA HIS A 87 -2.40 4.78 -15.40
C HIS A 87 -2.21 6.20 -14.82
N MET A 88 -1.34 6.30 -13.83
CA MET A 88 -0.99 7.55 -13.19
C MET A 88 -0.38 8.60 -14.15
N GLN A 89 0.40 8.17 -15.13
CA GLN A 89 0.98 9.05 -16.17
C GLN A 89 -0.11 9.59 -17.10
N GLN A 90 -1.08 8.77 -17.49
CA GLN A 90 -2.21 9.21 -18.31
C GLN A 90 -3.00 10.31 -17.60
N GLU A 91 -3.40 10.09 -16.34
CA GLU A 91 -4.09 11.11 -15.53
C GLU A 91 -3.28 12.41 -15.42
N THR A 92 -1.95 12.31 -15.35
CA THR A 92 -1.06 13.48 -15.28
C THR A 92 -1.04 14.23 -16.61
N ALA A 93 -1.02 13.51 -17.73
CA ALA A 93 -1.08 14.10 -19.07
C ALA A 93 -2.42 14.80 -19.31
N ASP A 94 -3.52 14.17 -18.91
CA ASP A 94 -4.88 14.74 -19.03
C ASP A 94 -5.00 16.02 -18.18
N ALA A 95 -4.60 15.96 -16.91
CA ALA A 95 -4.62 17.11 -16.02
C ALA A 95 -3.70 18.25 -16.50
N PHE A 96 -2.57 17.93 -17.13
CA PHE A 96 -1.71 18.91 -17.77
C PHE A 96 -2.42 19.55 -18.97
N GLY A 97 -3.01 18.75 -19.86
CA GLY A 97 -3.80 19.24 -20.99
C GLY A 97 -4.92 20.18 -20.55
N ASP A 98 -5.68 19.81 -19.52
CA ASP A 98 -6.76 20.64 -18.98
C ASP A 98 -6.26 22.02 -18.53
N LYS A 99 -5.06 22.12 -17.95
CA LYS A 99 -4.50 23.41 -17.53
C LYS A 99 -4.22 24.35 -18.70
N PHE A 100 -3.86 23.83 -19.86
CA PHE A 100 -3.57 24.66 -21.04
C PHE A 100 -4.80 24.88 -21.94
N TYR A 101 -5.65 23.86 -22.07
CA TYR A 101 -6.74 23.86 -23.05
C TYR A 101 -8.14 24.15 -22.46
N SER A 102 -8.29 24.25 -21.13
CA SER A 102 -9.57 24.63 -20.48
C SER A 102 -9.81 26.14 -20.38
N ALA A 103 -9.19 26.94 -21.25
CA ALA A 103 -9.50 28.37 -21.33
C ALA A 103 -11.01 28.57 -21.63
N PRO A 104 -11.67 29.56 -21.00
CA PRO A 104 -13.09 29.80 -21.19
C PRO A 104 -13.35 30.20 -22.65
N ASN A 105 -14.06 29.34 -23.37
CA ASN A 105 -14.71 29.59 -24.66
C ASN A 105 -14.01 30.57 -25.60
N GLY A 106 -13.11 30.06 -26.43
CA GLY A 106 -12.58 30.85 -27.54
C GLY A 106 -11.80 30.03 -28.54
N THR A 107 -12.41 28.96 -29.09
CA THR A 107 -12.11 28.29 -30.40
C THR A 107 -12.56 26.82 -30.40
N LYS A 108 -13.87 26.55 -30.37
CA LYS A 108 -14.42 25.20 -30.71
C LYS A 108 -14.93 25.07 -32.15
N ASN A 109 -14.68 26.05 -33.01
CA ASN A 109 -15.07 26.00 -34.43
C ASN A 109 -13.86 26.22 -35.34
N ALA A 110 -12.97 25.23 -35.48
CA ALA A 110 -12.00 25.24 -36.59
C ALA A 110 -11.34 23.89 -36.90
N LEU A 111 -11.93 22.74 -36.59
CA LEU A 111 -11.37 21.44 -37.03
C LEU A 111 -12.50 20.44 -37.25
N ASN A 112 -13.28 20.66 -38.32
CA ASN A 112 -14.09 19.66 -39.02
C ASN A 112 -14.59 20.31 -40.32
N ASN A 113 -13.71 20.30 -41.33
CA ASN A 113 -14.09 20.28 -42.75
C ASN A 113 -13.73 18.90 -43.28
#